data_AF-H2ZKP9-F1
#
_entry.id   AF-H2ZKP9-F1
#
_cell.length_a   1.000
_cell.length_b   1.000
_cell.length_c   1.000
_cell.angle_alpha   90.00
_cell.angle_beta   90.00
_cell.angle_gamma   90.00
#
_symmetry.space_group_name_H-M   'P 1'
#
loop_
_entity.id
_entity.type
_entity.pdbx_description
1 polymer ?
#
loop_
_entity_poly.entity_id
_entity_poly.type
_entity_poly.pdbx_seq_one_letter_code
_entity_poly.pdbx_strand_id
1 'polypeptide(L)'
;MNSPDPMNEMEVFMKFPVNGTNPSYHHSFGITENWIIFHEQPLSYSVPRVLVGQFLWKGILSSFYEDNSKKSVFHVINKTTGLKLKTKYSAKGMFCFHHINAYETRGEDGNTFLVVDMCCSDQSPLWLFNTDNLRAEGKEIENWNFNLDRKKLVRPRRYVIPLDIPSDASQGSNLVTIRGYKATAILCVDGSVSLEHELLIPDDIAGTNAAIELPRINYDYNNGRKYNYMYGVQGANFLPDQLVKINVEKKE
;
A
#
# COMPACT_ATOMS: atom_id res chain seq x y z
N MET A 1 8.08 40.16 11.15
CA MET A 1 6.87 39.89 10.35
C MET A 1 6.32 38.57 10.85
N ASN A 2 5.13 38.57 11.46
CA ASN A 2 4.48 37.32 11.83
C ASN A 2 3.83 36.78 10.56
N SER A 3 4.42 35.74 9.96
CA SER A 3 3.71 34.98 8.93
C SER A 3 2.40 34.47 9.56
N PRO A 4 1.26 34.55 8.86
CA PRO A 4 0.04 33.88 9.33
C PRO A 4 0.33 32.39 9.57
N ASP A 5 -0.34 31.82 10.57
CA ASP A 5 -0.27 30.38 10.85
C ASP A 5 -0.77 29.61 9.61
N PRO A 6 0.08 28.79 8.95
CA PRO A 6 -0.29 28.05 7.75
C PRO A 6 -1.52 27.15 7.94
N MET A 7 -1.85 26.76 9.18
CA MET A 7 -3.04 25.97 9.48
C MET A 7 -4.35 26.71 9.16
N ASN A 8 -4.34 28.04 9.18
CA ASN A 8 -5.50 28.86 8.79
C ASN A 8 -5.71 28.92 7.27
N GLU A 9 -4.73 28.47 6.48
CA GLU A 9 -4.77 28.44 5.03
C GLU A 9 -5.09 27.04 4.49
N MET A 10 -5.42 26.09 5.37
CA MET A 10 -5.75 24.73 4.97
C MET A 10 -7.04 24.69 4.16
N GLU A 11 -6.96 24.12 2.96
CA GLU A 11 -8.10 23.86 2.10
C GLU A 11 -8.30 22.38 1.81
N VAL A 12 -9.55 22.02 1.48
CA VAL A 12 -9.85 20.66 1.02
C VAL A 12 -9.48 20.56 -0.45
N PHE A 13 -8.32 19.94 -0.71
CA PHE A 13 -7.85 19.71 -2.08
C PHE A 13 -8.76 18.74 -2.87
N MET A 14 -9.21 17.65 -2.26
CA MET A 14 -10.11 16.66 -2.89
C MET A 14 -10.97 15.94 -1.86
N LYS A 15 -12.15 15.47 -2.30
CA LYS A 15 -13.01 14.52 -1.58
C LYS A 15 -13.20 13.24 -2.39
N PHE A 16 -12.95 12.09 -1.78
CA PHE A 16 -13.28 10.79 -2.36
C PHE A 16 -14.67 10.35 -1.90
N PRO A 17 -15.54 9.88 -2.81
CA PRO A 17 -16.82 9.32 -2.40
C PRO A 17 -16.58 8.00 -1.65
N VAL A 18 -17.19 7.87 -0.47
CA VAL A 18 -17.27 6.60 0.25
C VAL A 18 -18.61 5.96 -0.10
N ASN A 19 -18.59 4.67 -0.45
CA ASN A 19 -19.82 3.92 -0.66
C ASN A 19 -20.40 3.51 0.70
N GLY A 20 -21.47 4.20 1.13
CA GLY A 20 -22.18 3.91 2.37
C GLY A 20 -21.47 4.45 3.60
N THR A 21 -21.63 3.75 4.73
CA THR A 21 -21.19 4.21 6.06
C THR A 21 -19.96 3.46 6.59
N ASN A 22 -19.24 2.77 5.70
CA ASN A 22 -18.08 1.96 6.06
C ASN A 22 -16.85 2.34 5.23
N PRO A 23 -16.20 3.48 5.54
CA PRO A 23 -14.96 3.88 4.88
C PRO A 23 -13.84 2.84 5.09
N SER A 24 -12.96 2.76 4.10
CA SER A 24 -11.70 2.03 4.23
C SER A 24 -10.78 2.75 5.21
N TYR A 25 -9.93 1.98 5.90
CA TYR A 25 -8.87 2.53 6.73
C TYR A 25 -7.70 2.95 5.85
N HIS A 26 -7.14 4.13 6.07
CA HIS A 26 -5.97 4.62 5.34
C HIS A 26 -4.94 5.16 6.33
N HIS A 27 -3.72 4.65 6.26
CA HIS A 27 -2.63 5.07 7.15
C HIS A 27 -1.59 5.95 6.45
N SER A 28 -1.41 5.79 5.15
CA SER A 28 -0.53 6.60 4.30
C SER A 28 -1.05 6.62 2.86
N PHE A 29 -0.44 7.45 2.02
CA PHE A 29 -0.70 7.53 0.59
C PHE A 29 0.60 7.79 -0.19
N GLY A 30 0.60 7.50 -1.49
CA GLY A 30 1.74 7.75 -2.37
C GLY A 30 1.66 9.14 -3.01
N ILE A 31 2.82 9.76 -3.26
CA ILE A 31 2.91 11.04 -3.97
C ILE A 31 4.11 11.02 -4.92
N THR A 32 3.92 11.54 -6.13
CA THR A 32 4.96 11.74 -7.14
C THR A 32 5.14 13.22 -7.46
N GLU A 33 5.92 13.51 -8.49
CA GLU A 33 6.03 14.85 -9.05
C GLU A 33 4.66 15.41 -9.46
N ASN A 34 3.82 14.61 -10.13
CA ASN A 34 2.55 15.07 -10.70
C ASN A 34 1.29 14.36 -10.14
N TRP A 35 1.43 13.29 -9.36
CA TRP A 35 0.30 12.44 -8.98
C TRP A 35 0.23 12.16 -7.48
N ILE A 36 -1.00 12.06 -6.98
CA ILE A 36 -1.32 11.47 -5.68
C ILE A 36 -1.91 10.08 -5.96
N ILE A 37 -1.47 9.08 -5.21
CA ILE A 37 -1.95 7.69 -5.29
C ILE A 37 -2.60 7.34 -3.96
N PHE A 38 -3.89 7.07 -4.00
CA PHE A 38 -4.68 6.71 -2.83
C PHE A 38 -5.14 5.25 -2.94
N HIS A 39 -4.63 4.40 -2.06
CA HIS A 39 -4.96 2.98 -1.98
C HIS A 39 -6.16 2.77 -1.04
N GLU A 40 -7.26 2.28 -1.60
CA GLU A 40 -8.44 1.83 -0.87
C GLU A 40 -8.38 0.31 -0.67
N GLN A 41 -8.48 -0.11 0.59
CA GLN A 41 -8.20 -1.48 1.03
C GLN A 41 -9.40 -2.19 1.67
N PRO A 42 -9.38 -3.53 1.75
CA PRO A 42 -10.44 -4.32 2.36
C PRO A 42 -10.70 -4.03 3.85
N LEU A 43 -9.68 -3.59 4.60
CA LEU A 43 -9.84 -3.19 5.99
C LEU A 43 -10.66 -1.89 6.06
N SER A 44 -11.84 -1.98 6.67
CA SER A 44 -12.79 -0.87 6.81
C SER A 44 -13.23 -0.74 8.27
N TYR A 45 -13.84 0.39 8.62
CA TYR A 45 -14.53 0.55 9.90
C TYR A 45 -15.95 1.01 9.68
N SER A 46 -16.85 0.59 10.57
CA SER A 46 -18.27 0.93 10.48
C SER A 46 -18.60 2.16 11.31
N VAL A 47 -19.01 3.26 10.66
CA VAL A 47 -19.39 4.51 11.36
C VAL A 47 -20.51 4.28 12.38
N PRO A 48 -21.59 3.51 12.09
CA PRO A 48 -22.58 3.15 13.11
C PRO A 48 -21.98 2.40 14.30
N ARG A 49 -21.04 1.46 14.08
CA ARG A 49 -20.37 0.74 15.17
C ARG A 49 -19.44 1.65 15.98
N VAL A 50 -18.83 2.66 15.38
CA VAL A 50 -18.07 3.69 16.11
C VAL A 50 -18.99 4.43 17.08
N LEU A 51 -20.13 4.94 16.60
CA LEU A 51 -21.07 5.70 17.42
C LEU A 51 -21.66 4.86 18.57
N VAL A 52 -22.12 3.65 18.28
CA VAL A 52 -22.63 2.71 19.30
C VAL A 52 -21.52 2.29 20.26
N GLY A 53 -20.31 2.03 19.74
CA GLY A 53 -19.15 1.63 20.53
C GLY A 53 -18.74 2.69 21.55
N GLN A 54 -18.75 3.98 21.16
CA GLN A 54 -18.49 5.09 22.08
C GLN A 54 -19.47 5.12 23.26
N PHE A 55 -20.78 4.91 23.00
CA PHE A 55 -21.78 4.83 24.08
C PHE A 55 -21.57 3.63 25.01
N LEU A 56 -21.09 2.51 24.45
CA LEU A 56 -20.81 1.27 25.19
C LEU A 56 -19.38 1.18 25.73
N TRP A 57 -18.60 2.27 25.70
CA TRP A 57 -17.21 2.31 26.15
C TRP A 57 -16.31 1.25 25.51
N LYS A 58 -16.60 0.87 24.26
CA LYS A 58 -15.76 -0.05 23.48
C LYS A 58 -14.63 0.71 22.80
N GLY A 59 -13.46 0.08 22.72
CA GLY A 59 -12.34 0.62 21.94
C GLY A 59 -12.69 0.76 20.46
N ILE A 60 -12.11 1.78 19.80
CA ILE A 60 -12.39 2.10 18.39
C ILE A 60 -12.16 0.91 17.46
N LEU A 61 -11.20 0.05 17.79
CA LEU A 61 -10.84 -1.15 17.04
C LEU A 61 -12.02 -2.13 16.90
N SER A 62 -12.98 -2.13 17.82
CA SER A 62 -14.19 -2.97 17.75
C SER A 62 -15.13 -2.61 16.58
N SER A 63 -14.93 -1.45 15.96
CA SER A 63 -15.67 -1.02 14.76
C SER A 63 -15.04 -1.48 13.45
N PHE A 64 -13.78 -1.93 13.49
CA PHE A 64 -13.02 -2.37 12.32
C PHE A 64 -13.41 -3.79 11.90
N TYR A 65 -13.26 -4.08 10.62
CA TYR A 65 -13.45 -5.40 10.05
C TYR A 65 -12.75 -5.48 8.68
N GLU A 66 -12.45 -6.69 8.24
CA GLU A 66 -11.82 -6.94 6.93
C GLU A 66 -12.83 -7.62 6.01
N ASP A 67 -13.15 -6.98 4.89
CA ASP A 67 -14.08 -7.52 3.88
C ASP A 67 -13.30 -8.20 2.75
N ASN A 68 -13.00 -9.49 2.93
CA ASN A 68 -12.21 -10.28 1.98
C ASN A 68 -12.86 -10.45 0.59
N SER A 69 -14.11 -10.02 0.40
CA SER A 69 -14.74 -9.98 -0.93
C SER A 69 -14.30 -8.77 -1.76
N LYS A 70 -13.75 -7.74 -1.11
CA LYS A 70 -13.30 -6.51 -1.77
C LYS A 70 -11.89 -6.66 -2.34
N LYS A 71 -11.70 -6.01 -3.49
CA LYS A 71 -10.39 -5.77 -4.11
C LYS A 71 -9.72 -4.56 -3.48
N SER A 72 -8.41 -4.45 -3.65
CA SER A 72 -7.72 -3.17 -3.45
C SER A 72 -7.91 -2.29 -4.68
N VAL A 73 -8.22 -1.01 -4.47
CA VAL A 73 -8.46 -0.03 -5.54
C VAL A 73 -7.44 1.09 -5.42
N PHE A 74 -6.85 1.48 -6.55
CA PHE A 74 -5.91 2.59 -6.61
C PHE A 74 -6.58 3.78 -7.30
N HIS A 75 -6.81 4.84 -6.54
CA HIS A 75 -7.25 6.11 -7.08
C HIS A 75 -6.02 6.95 -7.43
N VAL A 76 -5.93 7.38 -8.68
CA VAL A 76 -4.80 8.18 -9.19
C VAL A 76 -5.31 9.58 -9.52
N ILE A 77 -4.68 10.59 -8.93
CA ILE A 77 -5.16 11.97 -8.91
C ILE A 77 -4.05 12.88 -9.37
N ASN A 78 -4.34 13.75 -10.34
CA ASN A 78 -3.39 14.78 -10.73
C ASN A 78 -3.24 15.78 -9.57
N LYS A 79 -2.02 15.91 -9.05
CA LYS A 79 -1.69 16.72 -7.86
C LYS A 79 -1.90 18.23 -8.09
N THR A 80 -1.88 18.68 -9.34
CA THR A 80 -2.06 20.10 -9.67
C THR A 80 -3.52 20.43 -9.90
N THR A 81 -4.24 19.61 -10.65
CA THR A 81 -5.63 19.91 -11.05
C THR A 81 -6.67 19.33 -10.11
N GLY A 82 -6.30 18.39 -9.24
CA GLY A 82 -7.24 17.65 -8.42
C GLY A 82 -8.18 16.78 -9.26
N LEU A 83 -7.83 16.43 -10.50
CA LEU A 83 -8.65 15.55 -11.33
C LEU A 83 -8.22 14.09 -11.15
N LYS A 84 -9.17 13.23 -10.79
CA LYS A 84 -8.98 11.78 -10.72
C LYS A 84 -9.02 11.18 -12.12
N LEU A 85 -8.10 10.25 -12.41
CA LEU A 85 -8.19 9.43 -13.62
C LEU A 85 -9.50 8.62 -13.64
N LYS A 86 -10.08 8.49 -14.83
CA LYS A 86 -11.31 7.72 -15.05
C LYS A 86 -11.05 6.22 -15.04
N THR A 87 -9.85 5.80 -15.44
CA THR A 87 -9.40 4.42 -15.43
C THR A 87 -9.50 3.84 -14.02
N LYS A 88 -10.10 2.67 -13.90
CA LYS A 88 -10.20 1.94 -12.63
C LYS A 88 -9.04 0.98 -12.52
N TYR A 89 -8.19 1.17 -11.52
CA TYR A 89 -7.08 0.28 -11.22
C TYR A 89 -7.43 -0.55 -9.99
N SER A 90 -7.33 -1.87 -10.09
CA SER A 90 -7.62 -2.76 -8.97
C SER A 90 -6.61 -3.90 -8.87
N ALA A 91 -6.37 -4.40 -7.67
CA ALA A 91 -5.56 -5.59 -7.41
C ALA A 91 -6.32 -6.57 -6.52
N LYS A 92 -5.77 -7.77 -6.32
CA LYS A 92 -6.20 -8.64 -5.21
C LYS A 92 -6.25 -7.84 -3.91
N GLY A 93 -7.28 -8.07 -3.10
CA GLY A 93 -7.42 -7.43 -1.79
C GLY A 93 -6.17 -7.62 -0.93
N MET A 94 -5.66 -6.52 -0.39
CA MET A 94 -4.48 -6.49 0.46
C MET A 94 -4.57 -5.38 1.49
N PHE A 95 -3.82 -5.54 2.56
CA PHE A 95 -3.65 -4.58 3.62
C PHE A 95 -2.31 -3.84 3.49
N CYS A 96 -2.29 -2.54 3.79
CA CYS A 96 -1.10 -1.69 3.84
C CYS A 96 -1.22 -0.65 4.97
N PHE A 97 -0.16 -0.51 5.78
CA PHE A 97 0.07 0.70 6.60
C PHE A 97 0.88 1.73 5.82
N HIS A 98 2.10 1.38 5.42
CA HIS A 98 3.08 2.34 4.91
C HIS A 98 3.38 2.15 3.42
N HIS A 99 3.19 3.23 2.66
CA HIS A 99 3.85 3.40 1.37
C HIS A 99 5.36 3.61 1.60
N ILE A 100 6.17 3.04 0.72
CA ILE A 100 7.64 3.15 0.74
C ILE A 100 8.04 4.39 -0.07
N ASN A 101 7.65 4.42 -1.35
CA ASN A 101 7.82 5.54 -2.26
C ASN A 101 6.86 5.38 -3.44
N ALA A 102 6.63 6.46 -4.18
CA ALA A 102 6.01 6.41 -5.50
C ALA A 102 6.78 7.31 -6.46
N TYR A 103 6.85 6.95 -7.75
CA TYR A 103 7.50 7.81 -8.75
C TYR A 103 6.98 7.55 -10.17
N GLU A 104 7.24 8.52 -11.05
CA GLU A 104 6.95 8.42 -12.47
C GLU A 104 8.15 7.87 -13.24
N THR A 105 7.90 7.01 -14.23
CA THR A 105 8.92 6.48 -15.14
C THR A 105 8.31 6.22 -16.51
N ARG A 106 9.17 6.01 -17.53
CA ARG A 106 8.74 5.58 -18.87
C ARG A 106 9.07 4.12 -19.12
N GLY A 107 8.22 3.44 -19.88
CA GLY A 107 8.49 2.13 -20.45
C GLY A 107 9.32 2.24 -21.74
N GLU A 108 9.68 1.08 -22.30
CA GLU A 108 10.43 1.02 -23.56
C GLU A 108 9.63 1.54 -24.77
N ASP A 109 8.31 1.49 -24.67
CA ASP A 109 7.35 2.05 -25.64
C ASP A 109 7.15 3.57 -25.51
N GLY A 110 7.80 4.21 -24.53
CA GLY A 110 7.66 5.62 -24.23
C GLY A 110 6.43 5.99 -23.39
N ASN A 111 5.56 5.04 -23.05
CA ASN A 111 4.39 5.28 -22.19
C ASN A 111 4.81 5.60 -20.75
N THR A 112 4.00 6.39 -20.05
CA THR A 112 4.29 6.82 -18.68
C THR A 112 3.61 5.91 -17.66
N PHE A 113 4.35 5.54 -16.62
CA PHE A 113 3.89 4.68 -15.54
C PHE A 113 4.15 5.32 -14.18
N LEU A 114 3.27 5.03 -13.22
CA LEU A 114 3.56 5.21 -11.81
C LEU A 114 4.09 3.90 -11.24
N VAL A 115 5.21 3.95 -10.55
CA VAL A 115 5.71 2.86 -9.72
C VAL A 115 5.32 3.17 -8.28
N VAL A 116 4.67 2.24 -7.60
CA VAL A 116 4.15 2.41 -6.25
C VAL A 116 4.65 1.24 -5.40
N ASP A 117 5.58 1.55 -4.49
CA ASP A 117 6.18 0.57 -3.58
C ASP A 117 5.52 0.70 -2.21
N MET A 118 5.05 -0.42 -1.64
CA MET A 118 4.24 -0.45 -0.41
C MET A 118 4.58 -1.66 0.46
N CYS A 119 4.50 -1.51 1.78
CA CYS A 119 4.58 -2.63 2.72
C CYS A 119 3.19 -3.25 2.89
N CYS A 120 2.97 -4.42 2.27
CA CYS A 120 1.66 -5.03 2.14
C CYS A 120 1.57 -6.47 2.64
N SER A 121 0.40 -6.87 3.14
CA SER A 121 0.02 -8.24 3.47
C SER A 121 -1.32 -8.60 2.81
N ASP A 122 -1.64 -9.89 2.69
CA ASP A 122 -2.92 -10.36 2.15
C ASP A 122 -4.07 -10.27 3.19
N GLN A 123 -3.74 -10.15 4.47
CA GLN A 123 -4.65 -9.91 5.58
C GLN A 123 -4.08 -8.89 6.56
N SER A 124 -4.94 -8.17 7.27
CA SER A 124 -4.51 -7.17 8.25
C SER A 124 -3.80 -7.80 9.46
N PRO A 125 -2.55 -7.39 9.78
CA PRO A 125 -1.88 -7.76 11.02
C PRO A 125 -2.36 -6.91 12.21
N LEU A 126 -3.31 -5.99 12.02
CA LEU A 126 -3.82 -5.11 13.08
C LEU A 126 -4.30 -5.88 14.31
N TRP A 127 -4.92 -7.04 14.11
CA TRP A 127 -5.45 -7.90 15.16
C TRP A 127 -4.36 -8.52 16.06
N LEU A 128 -3.10 -8.41 15.63
CA LEU A 128 -1.96 -9.01 16.29
C LEU A 128 -1.32 -8.08 17.33
N PHE A 129 -1.56 -6.76 17.25
CA PHE A 129 -0.89 -5.74 18.06
C PHE A 129 -1.54 -5.49 19.44
N ASN A 130 -2.33 -6.43 19.96
CA ASN A 130 -2.82 -6.30 21.33
C ASN A 130 -1.69 -6.58 22.33
N THR A 131 -1.82 -6.04 23.55
CA THR A 131 -0.77 -6.13 24.56
C THR A 131 -0.48 -7.55 25.04
N ASP A 132 -1.47 -8.44 24.98
CA ASP A 132 -1.31 -9.81 25.43
C ASP A 132 -0.39 -10.56 24.44
N ASN A 133 -0.61 -10.38 23.14
CA ASN A 133 0.27 -10.90 22.09
C ASN A 133 1.67 -10.30 22.16
N LEU A 134 1.79 -8.97 22.35
CA LEU A 134 3.09 -8.29 22.37
C LEU A 134 3.93 -8.61 23.61
N ARG A 135 3.31 -9.12 24.68
CA ARG A 135 3.97 -9.55 25.93
C ARG A 135 4.09 -11.07 26.04
N ALA A 136 3.67 -11.81 25.02
CA ALA A 136 3.78 -13.27 25.03
C ALA A 136 5.26 -13.68 25.07
N GLU A 137 5.59 -14.67 25.91
CA GLU A 137 6.95 -15.17 26.10
C GLU A 137 7.02 -16.70 25.96
N GLY A 138 8.21 -17.24 25.68
CA GLY A 138 8.47 -18.67 25.63
C GLY A 138 7.54 -19.43 24.67
N LYS A 139 6.88 -20.49 25.14
CA LYS A 139 6.03 -21.34 24.28
C LYS A 139 4.80 -20.64 23.72
N GLU A 140 4.34 -19.55 24.34
CA GLU A 140 3.17 -18.80 23.86
C GLU A 140 3.49 -18.06 22.57
N ILE A 141 4.68 -17.46 22.50
CA ILE A 141 5.15 -16.81 21.26
C ILE A 141 5.35 -17.87 20.17
N GLU A 142 6.01 -18.98 20.47
CA GLU A 142 6.24 -20.07 19.50
C GLU A 142 4.94 -20.61 18.90
N ASN A 143 3.91 -20.82 19.72
CA ASN A 143 2.61 -21.33 19.28
C ASN A 143 1.87 -20.36 18.38
N TRP A 144 1.86 -19.07 18.71
CA TRP A 144 1.21 -18.09 17.84
C TRP A 144 2.03 -17.82 16.57
N ASN A 145 3.37 -17.85 16.65
CA ASN A 145 4.30 -17.70 15.53
C ASN A 145 4.16 -18.81 14.49
N PHE A 146 4.09 -20.08 14.92
CA PHE A 146 3.86 -21.20 14.02
C PHE A 146 2.50 -21.11 13.31
N ASN A 147 1.52 -20.49 14.00
CA ASN A 147 0.18 -20.25 13.48
C ASN A 147 0.03 -18.89 12.77
N LEU A 148 1.11 -18.10 12.63
CA LEU A 148 1.07 -16.87 11.85
C LEU A 148 0.84 -17.23 10.39
N ASP A 149 -0.40 -17.04 9.96
CA ASP A 149 -0.79 -17.19 8.56
C ASP A 149 0.14 -16.34 7.69
N ARG A 150 0.82 -16.97 6.72
CA ARG A 150 1.66 -16.28 5.73
C ARG A 150 0.92 -15.14 5.05
N LYS A 151 -0.41 -15.18 4.98
CA LYS A 151 -1.24 -14.07 4.47
C LYS A 151 -1.11 -12.79 5.29
N LYS A 152 -0.77 -12.86 6.57
CA LYS A 152 -0.56 -11.68 7.42
C LYS A 152 0.85 -11.12 7.29
N LEU A 153 1.80 -11.87 6.72
CA LEU A 153 3.19 -11.45 6.57
C LEU A 153 3.29 -10.20 5.70
N VAL A 154 3.74 -9.09 6.30
CA VAL A 154 3.90 -7.81 5.58
C VAL A 154 5.21 -7.84 4.79
N ARG A 155 5.11 -7.61 3.48
CA ARG A 155 6.24 -7.65 2.55
C ARG A 155 6.24 -6.43 1.63
N PRO A 156 7.41 -5.91 1.23
CA PRO A 156 7.50 -4.83 0.27
C PRO A 156 7.07 -5.30 -1.13
N ARG A 157 6.00 -4.71 -1.65
CA ARG A 157 5.37 -5.00 -2.94
C ARG A 157 5.45 -3.78 -3.85
N ARG A 158 5.79 -4.00 -5.12
CA ARG A 158 5.82 -3.02 -6.20
C ARG A 158 4.62 -3.20 -7.11
N TYR A 159 3.84 -2.14 -7.27
CA TYR A 159 2.77 -2.02 -8.25
C TYR A 159 3.21 -1.05 -9.35
N VAL A 160 2.78 -1.33 -10.59
CA VAL A 160 3.08 -0.47 -11.75
C VAL A 160 1.75 -0.10 -12.41
N ILE A 161 1.46 1.19 -12.45
CA ILE A 161 0.18 1.73 -12.92
C ILE A 161 0.42 2.50 -14.22
N PRO A 162 -0.10 2.05 -15.38
CA PRO A 162 0.00 2.81 -16.62
C PRO A 162 -0.91 4.05 -16.54
N LEU A 163 -0.34 5.23 -16.80
CA LEU A 163 -1.10 6.49 -16.84
C LEU A 163 -1.88 6.64 -18.16
N ASP A 164 -1.28 6.16 -19.25
CA ASP A 164 -1.86 6.16 -20.58
C ASP A 164 -2.17 4.72 -20.99
N ILE A 165 -3.40 4.46 -21.41
CA ILE A 165 -3.79 3.19 -22.04
C ILE A 165 -3.82 3.43 -23.55
N PRO A 166 -2.92 2.80 -24.33
CA PRO A 166 -2.93 2.94 -25.78
C PRO A 166 -4.28 2.54 -26.37
N SER A 167 -4.78 3.29 -27.36
CA SER A 167 -6.09 3.02 -27.98
C SER A 167 -6.13 1.69 -28.74
N ASP A 168 -4.97 1.18 -29.13
CA ASP A 168 -4.75 -0.10 -29.81
C ASP A 168 -4.35 -1.23 -28.83
N ALA A 169 -4.32 -0.97 -27.52
CA ALA A 169 -4.02 -1.99 -26.53
C ALA A 169 -5.06 -3.11 -26.56
N SER A 170 -4.59 -4.35 -26.70
CA SER A 170 -5.45 -5.53 -26.75
C SER A 170 -5.95 -5.90 -25.35
N GLN A 171 -7.22 -6.28 -25.24
CA GLN A 171 -7.77 -6.82 -23.99
C GLN A 171 -6.97 -8.07 -23.55
N GLY A 172 -6.75 -8.21 -22.24
CA GLY A 172 -5.94 -9.29 -21.66
C GLY A 172 -4.43 -9.10 -21.79
N SER A 173 -3.96 -8.07 -22.49
CA SER A 173 -2.54 -7.76 -22.58
C SER A 173 -2.00 -7.14 -21.30
N ASN A 174 -0.73 -7.41 -20.99
CA ASN A 174 0.02 -6.69 -19.97
C ASN A 174 0.51 -5.36 -20.55
N LEU A 175 0.09 -4.27 -19.93
CA LEU A 175 0.46 -2.90 -20.31
C LEU A 175 1.85 -2.50 -19.81
N VAL A 176 2.45 -3.24 -18.86
CA VAL A 176 3.77 -2.91 -18.32
C VAL A 176 4.87 -3.27 -19.31
N THR A 177 5.59 -2.25 -19.79
CA THR A 177 6.69 -2.37 -20.76
C THR A 177 8.03 -1.90 -20.18
N ILE A 178 8.14 -1.80 -18.85
CA ILE A 178 9.37 -1.43 -18.17
C ILE A 178 10.26 -2.68 -18.03
N ARG A 179 11.45 -2.65 -18.63
CA ARG A 179 12.37 -3.78 -18.58
C ARG A 179 12.82 -4.10 -17.15
N GLY A 180 12.79 -5.40 -16.83
CA GLY A 180 13.23 -5.94 -15.55
C GLY A 180 12.17 -5.91 -14.44
N TYR A 181 11.02 -5.27 -14.68
CA TYR A 181 9.93 -5.22 -13.72
C TYR A 181 9.04 -6.44 -13.94
N LYS A 182 8.64 -7.09 -12.84
CA LYS A 182 7.78 -8.29 -12.88
C LYS A 182 6.32 -8.00 -12.56
N ALA A 183 6.01 -6.80 -12.06
CA ALA A 183 4.65 -6.35 -11.84
C ALA A 183 3.90 -6.29 -13.18
N THR A 184 2.60 -6.56 -13.16
CA THR A 184 1.78 -6.54 -14.38
C THR A 184 0.55 -5.66 -14.21
N ALA A 185 0.07 -5.12 -15.32
CA ALA A 185 -1.14 -4.32 -15.41
C ALA A 185 -1.97 -4.82 -16.59
N ILE A 186 -2.94 -5.68 -16.33
CA ILE A 186 -3.72 -6.38 -17.36
C ILE A 186 -4.97 -5.56 -17.72
N LEU A 187 -5.11 -5.20 -19.00
CA LEU A 187 -6.29 -4.50 -19.50
C LEU A 187 -7.50 -5.44 -19.51
N CYS A 188 -8.55 -5.10 -18.76
CA CYS A 188 -9.78 -5.88 -18.66
C CYS A 188 -10.78 -5.49 -19.77
N VAL A 189 -11.75 -6.37 -20.01
CA VAL A 189 -12.79 -6.18 -21.06
C VAL A 189 -13.63 -4.91 -20.83
N ASP A 190 -13.84 -4.53 -19.56
CA ASP A 190 -14.60 -3.35 -19.17
C ASP A 190 -13.77 -2.04 -19.18
N GLY A 191 -12.52 -2.09 -19.65
CA GLY A 191 -11.59 -0.97 -19.66
C GLY A 191 -10.94 -0.67 -18.30
N SER A 192 -11.20 -1.47 -17.27
CA SER A 192 -10.43 -1.42 -16.02
C SER A 192 -9.06 -2.10 -16.19
N VAL A 193 -8.16 -1.88 -15.24
CA VAL A 193 -6.82 -2.47 -15.24
C VAL A 193 -6.63 -3.27 -13.95
N SER A 194 -6.30 -4.56 -14.12
CA SER A 194 -5.99 -5.46 -13.01
C SER A 194 -4.49 -5.46 -12.77
N LEU A 195 -4.06 -5.10 -11.57
CA LEU A 195 -2.66 -4.99 -11.17
C LEU A 195 -2.23 -6.24 -10.41
N GLU A 196 -1.08 -6.78 -10.77
CA GLU A 196 -0.35 -7.77 -9.97
C GLU A 196 1.01 -7.21 -9.58
N HIS A 197 1.40 -7.47 -8.34
CA HIS A 197 2.62 -6.91 -7.79
C HIS A 197 3.85 -7.75 -8.10
N GLU A 198 5.00 -7.09 -8.00
CA GLU A 198 6.30 -7.73 -7.83
C GLU A 198 6.72 -7.63 -6.37
N LEU A 199 7.29 -8.71 -5.81
CA LEU A 199 7.97 -8.62 -4.52
C LEU A 199 9.33 -7.93 -4.71
N LEU A 200 9.62 -6.91 -3.90
CA LEU A 200 10.93 -6.23 -3.92
C LEU A 200 12.02 -7.10 -3.30
N ILE A 201 11.64 -8.02 -2.43
CA ILE A 201 12.48 -9.09 -1.92
C ILE A 201 11.73 -10.41 -2.14
N PRO A 202 12.22 -11.29 -3.03
CA PRO A 202 11.65 -12.61 -3.26
C PRO A 202 11.69 -13.53 -2.03
N ASP A 203 10.75 -14.48 -1.97
CA ASP A 203 10.63 -15.49 -0.90
C ASP A 203 11.69 -16.60 -0.97
N ASP A 204 12.36 -16.76 -2.11
CA ASP A 204 13.37 -17.78 -2.34
C ASP A 204 14.77 -17.36 -1.86
N ILE A 205 14.94 -16.12 -1.38
CA ILE A 205 16.17 -15.67 -0.74
C ILE A 205 16.18 -16.14 0.72
N ALA A 206 17.22 -16.88 1.10
CA ALA A 206 17.36 -17.35 2.48
C ALA A 206 17.47 -16.16 3.45
N GLY A 207 16.73 -16.21 4.57
CA GLY A 207 16.77 -15.17 5.59
C GLY A 207 15.86 -13.95 5.35
N THR A 208 15.14 -13.90 4.22
CA THR A 208 14.23 -12.78 3.90
C THR A 208 12.74 -13.13 4.07
N ASN A 209 12.44 -14.34 4.57
CA ASN A 209 11.09 -14.82 4.85
C ASN A 209 10.53 -14.30 6.18
N ALA A 210 10.65 -12.99 6.40
CA ALA A 210 10.17 -12.30 7.60
C ALA A 210 9.37 -11.06 7.23
N ALA A 211 8.66 -10.49 8.22
CA ALA A 211 7.92 -9.25 8.01
C ALA A 211 8.92 -8.11 7.85
N ILE A 212 8.68 -7.21 6.89
CA ILE A 212 9.47 -5.99 6.69
C ILE A 212 8.53 -4.79 6.71
N GLU A 213 8.78 -3.85 7.61
CA GLU A 213 7.91 -2.70 7.87
C GLU A 213 8.72 -1.45 8.29
N LEU A 214 8.00 -0.38 8.66
CA LEU A 214 8.50 0.94 9.00
C LEU A 214 9.48 1.46 7.95
N PRO A 215 9.06 1.49 6.66
CA PRO A 215 9.97 1.80 5.57
C PRO A 215 10.42 3.25 5.65
N ARG A 216 11.70 3.47 5.36
CA ARG A 216 12.32 4.78 5.19
C ARG A 216 13.19 4.78 3.94
N ILE A 217 13.31 5.95 3.33
CA ILE A 217 14.20 6.22 2.21
C ILE A 217 14.97 7.51 2.49
N ASN A 218 15.92 7.86 1.62
CA ASN A 218 16.47 9.21 1.58
C ASN A 218 15.42 10.19 1.03
N TYR A 219 14.46 10.56 1.87
CA TYR A 219 13.22 11.19 1.45
C TYR A 219 13.45 12.53 0.75
N ASP A 220 14.34 13.37 1.29
CA ASP A 220 14.62 14.71 0.77
C ASP A 220 15.10 14.70 -0.70
N TYR A 221 15.79 13.64 -1.10
CA TYR A 221 16.38 13.53 -2.44
C TYR A 221 15.61 12.57 -3.37
N ASN A 222 14.89 11.61 -2.82
CA ASN A 222 14.32 10.49 -3.58
C ASN A 222 12.80 10.35 -3.47
N ASN A 223 12.12 11.07 -2.58
CA ASN A 223 10.66 11.02 -2.54
C ASN A 223 10.07 11.51 -3.86
N GLY A 224 9.09 10.79 -4.39
CA GLY A 224 8.46 11.13 -5.67
C GLY A 224 9.31 10.80 -6.90
N ARG A 225 10.52 10.26 -6.72
CA ARG A 225 11.54 10.04 -7.76
C ARG A 225 12.05 8.60 -7.75
N LYS A 226 12.59 8.16 -8.90
CA LYS A 226 13.23 6.84 -8.99
C LYS A 226 14.35 6.73 -7.94
N TYR A 227 14.41 5.58 -7.29
CA TYR A 227 15.28 5.34 -6.14
C TYR A 227 15.78 3.89 -6.15
N ASN A 228 16.83 3.61 -5.38
CA ASN A 228 17.45 2.29 -5.35
C ASN A 228 17.36 1.61 -3.99
N TYR A 229 17.20 2.37 -2.90
CA TYR A 229 17.30 1.81 -1.55
C TYR A 229 16.14 2.21 -0.67
N MET A 230 15.57 1.21 0.01
CA MET A 230 14.76 1.41 1.20
C MET A 230 15.49 0.84 2.42
N TYR A 231 15.12 1.36 3.59
CA TYR A 231 15.49 0.89 4.90
C TYR A 231 14.22 0.53 5.65
N GLY A 232 14.29 -0.40 6.58
CA GLY A 232 13.13 -0.78 7.39
C GLY A 232 13.53 -1.61 8.59
N VAL A 233 12.52 -2.06 9.32
CA VAL A 233 12.68 -3.06 10.36
C VAL A 233 12.23 -4.41 9.83
N GLN A 234 13.00 -5.45 10.17
CA GLN A 234 12.63 -6.84 9.98
C GLN A 234 12.42 -7.47 11.35
N GLY A 235 11.47 -8.39 11.43
CA GLY A 235 11.22 -9.14 12.64
C GLY A 235 10.61 -10.48 12.33
N ALA A 236 11.06 -11.52 13.03
CA ALA A 236 10.21 -12.67 13.24
C ALA A 236 8.98 -12.18 14.03
N ASN A 237 7.78 -12.47 13.52
CA ASN A 237 6.55 -12.32 14.30
C ASN A 237 6.10 -10.87 14.58
N PHE A 238 6.39 -9.95 13.66
CA PHE A 238 6.05 -8.51 13.78
C PHE A 238 6.74 -7.76 14.93
N LEU A 239 7.50 -8.44 15.79
CA LEU A 239 8.40 -7.81 16.74
C LEU A 239 9.73 -7.55 16.03
N PRO A 240 10.07 -6.29 15.73
CA PRO A 240 11.28 -5.98 14.98
C PRO A 240 12.52 -6.24 15.85
N ASP A 241 13.43 -7.07 15.37
CA ASP A 241 14.71 -7.38 16.00
C ASP A 241 15.91 -7.05 15.09
N GLN A 242 15.64 -6.67 13.83
CA GLN A 242 16.65 -6.42 12.81
C GLN A 242 16.36 -5.12 12.04
N LEU A 243 17.44 -4.47 11.59
CA LEU A 243 17.39 -3.40 10.59
C LEU A 243 17.75 -3.97 9.23
N VAL A 244 17.00 -3.58 8.20
CA VAL A 244 17.26 -4.01 6.83
C VAL A 244 17.51 -2.82 5.93
N LYS A 245 18.34 -3.05 4.91
CA LYS A 245 18.53 -2.19 3.76
C LYS A 245 18.31 -3.04 2.53
N ILE A 246 17.42 -2.60 1.65
CA ILE A 246 16.99 -3.35 0.47
C ILE A 246 17.29 -2.53 -0.77
N ASN A 247 17.99 -3.13 -1.73
CA ASN A 247 18.08 -2.62 -3.08
C ASN A 247 16.81 -2.99 -3.86
N VAL A 248 15.92 -2.03 -4.10
CA VAL A 248 14.60 -2.30 -4.69
C VAL A 248 14.65 -2.68 -6.18
N GLU A 249 15.77 -2.42 -6.86
CA GLU A 249 15.96 -2.83 -8.26
C GLU A 249 16.64 -4.20 -8.36
N LYS A 250 17.70 -4.41 -7.56
CA LYS A 250 18.49 -5.66 -7.57
C LYS A 250 17.91 -6.77 -6.71
N LYS A 251 17.02 -6.44 -5.77
CA LYS A 251 16.39 -7.35 -4.81
C LYS A 251 17.41 -8.00 -3.85
N GLU A 252 18.38 -7.20 -3.41
CA GLU A 252 19.49 -7.55 -2.52
C GLU A 252 19.39 -6.81 -1.18
#